data_AF-A0A379GDA6-F1
#
_entry.id   AF-A0A379GDA6-F1
#
_cell.length_a   1.000
_cell.length_b   1.000
_cell.length_c   1.000
_cell.angle_alpha   90.00
_cell.angle_beta   90.00
_cell.angle_gamma   90.00
#
_symmetry.space_group_name_H-M   'P 1'
#
loop_
_entity.id
_entity.type
_entity.pdbx_description
1 polymer ?
#
loop_
_entity_poly.entity_id
_entity_poly.type
_entity_poly.pdbx_seq_one_letter_code
_entity_poly.pdbx_strand_id
1 'polypeptide(L)'
;MQGAMTRILLGSVMFSAAICQVQAEALQPDPAWQEGRLANGFQWQILQTPQRPNDRIQIRLLVNTGSLSEKRSETGFSSLVSKLNVLENTGLTPEKRDNLWKNAFDPDYPLPPMIVSYDFTVYNLSLPNNQPELLKDAFALLAGIAKPAQYTEDAVRNAIQSPLPVVTFPANIDDPIWRSRLEGSNLKGHNPGKPVNHSVNTKELSDYQQRWYTPDMMTLYIAGNVDNRILTESINQAFSSLEGKRVTPVPVPVLADMKPETLYVQEPMRKNDQISLIWDLDWSPVKDSDTLSRYWLSDLAREVIFVHLGRSLEQRKEKESTQVNIDCRSAISTSQLLVKC
;
A
#
# COMPACT_ATOMS: atom_id res chain seq x y z
N MET A 1 -65.10 -26.38 -12.80
CA MET A 1 -64.47 -25.46 -11.83
C MET A 1 -63.10 -25.93 -11.32
N GLN A 2 -62.76 -27.23 -11.31
CA GLN A 2 -61.46 -27.72 -10.80
C GLN A 2 -60.23 -27.38 -11.67
N GLY A 3 -60.37 -27.24 -13.00
CA GLY A 3 -59.25 -26.91 -13.90
C GLY A 3 -58.78 -25.45 -13.86
N ALA A 4 -59.60 -24.53 -13.35
CA ALA A 4 -59.23 -23.11 -13.21
C ALA A 4 -58.36 -22.89 -11.96
N MET A 5 -58.66 -23.57 -10.86
CA MET A 5 -57.87 -23.52 -9.62
C MET A 5 -56.45 -24.07 -9.81
N THR A 6 -56.29 -25.16 -10.57
CA THR A 6 -54.97 -25.75 -10.85
C THR A 6 -54.08 -24.85 -11.70
N ARG A 7 -54.65 -24.10 -12.65
CA ARG A 7 -53.91 -23.13 -13.46
C ARG A 7 -53.48 -21.90 -12.65
N ILE A 8 -54.31 -21.45 -11.70
CA ILE A 8 -53.96 -20.34 -10.80
C ILE A 8 -52.85 -20.76 -9.83
N LEU A 9 -52.91 -21.99 -9.29
CA LEU A 9 -51.88 -22.53 -8.39
C LEU A 9 -50.53 -22.74 -9.09
N LEU A 10 -50.50 -23.24 -10.33
CA LEU A 10 -49.25 -23.35 -11.10
C LEU A 10 -48.68 -21.98 -11.49
N GLY A 11 -49.54 -21.01 -11.83
CA GLY A 11 -49.12 -19.64 -12.12
C GLY A 11 -48.53 -18.92 -10.92
N SER A 12 -49.12 -19.09 -9.73
CA SER A 12 -48.58 -18.53 -8.48
C SER A 12 -47.26 -19.16 -8.06
N VAL A 13 -47.08 -20.47 -8.27
CA VAL A 13 -45.80 -21.16 -7.97
C VAL A 13 -44.70 -20.72 -8.94
N MET A 14 -45.01 -20.51 -10.24
CA MET A 14 -44.03 -19.95 -11.18
C MET A 14 -43.70 -18.48 -10.90
N PHE A 15 -44.65 -17.67 -10.44
CA PHE A 15 -44.38 -16.27 -10.07
C PHE A 15 -43.55 -16.17 -8.77
N SER A 16 -43.76 -17.08 -7.81
CA SER A 16 -42.91 -17.19 -6.62
C SER A 16 -41.49 -17.69 -6.93
N ALA A 17 -41.30 -18.52 -7.97
CA ALA A 17 -39.97 -18.96 -8.40
C ALA A 17 -39.14 -17.85 -9.07
N ALA A 18 -39.79 -16.88 -9.73
CA ALA A 18 -39.11 -15.76 -10.38
C ALA A 18 -38.64 -14.66 -9.39
N ILE A 19 -39.25 -14.55 -8.20
CA ILE A 19 -38.88 -13.55 -7.19
C ILE A 19 -37.61 -13.98 -6.40
N CYS A 20 -37.24 -15.26 -6.44
CA CYS A 20 -36.05 -15.78 -5.76
C CYS A 20 -34.75 -15.69 -6.57
N GLN A 21 -34.75 -15.07 -7.75
CA GLN A 21 -33.53 -14.81 -8.51
C GLN A 21 -33.21 -13.32 -8.59
N VAL A 22 -33.33 -12.62 -7.46
CA VAL A 22 -32.50 -11.42 -7.26
C VAL A 22 -31.06 -11.92 -7.12
N GLN A 23 -30.41 -12.18 -8.26
CA GLN A 23 -28.97 -12.38 -8.27
C GLN A 23 -28.35 -11.08 -7.78
N ALA A 24 -27.51 -11.18 -6.76
CA ALA A 24 -26.88 -10.02 -6.20
C ALA A 24 -26.04 -9.32 -7.28
N GLU A 25 -26.22 -8.02 -7.42
CA GLU A 25 -25.58 -7.24 -8.47
C GLU A 25 -24.06 -7.29 -8.33
N ALA A 26 -23.35 -7.40 -9.46
CA ALA A 26 -21.90 -7.35 -9.46
C ALA A 26 -21.44 -6.00 -8.90
N LEU A 27 -20.47 -6.02 -7.98
CA LEU A 27 -19.92 -4.79 -7.42
C LEU A 27 -19.31 -3.95 -8.53
N GLN A 28 -19.76 -2.70 -8.61
CA GLN A 28 -19.26 -1.75 -9.60
C GLN A 28 -18.07 -1.00 -8.98
N PRO A 29 -16.88 -1.02 -9.62
CA PRO A 29 -15.80 -0.11 -9.27
C PRO A 29 -16.28 1.34 -9.30
N ASP A 30 -15.70 2.20 -8.45
CA ASP A 30 -16.06 3.61 -8.40
C ASP A 30 -15.74 4.28 -9.76
N PRO A 31 -16.76 4.78 -10.50
CA PRO A 31 -16.55 5.40 -11.80
C PRO A 31 -15.76 6.72 -11.74
N ALA A 32 -15.57 7.31 -10.55
CA ALA A 32 -14.74 8.49 -10.38
C ALA A 32 -13.25 8.21 -10.57
N TRP A 33 -12.82 6.95 -10.35
CA TRP A 33 -11.47 6.50 -10.63
C TRP A 33 -11.32 6.17 -12.10
N GLN A 34 -10.52 6.98 -12.78
CA GLN A 34 -10.13 6.68 -14.15
C GLN A 34 -8.86 5.86 -14.14
N GLU A 35 -8.86 4.77 -14.90
CA GLU A 35 -7.72 3.89 -14.99
C GLU A 35 -7.28 3.71 -16.44
N GLY A 36 -5.99 3.45 -16.63
CA GLY A 36 -5.46 3.13 -17.94
C GLY A 36 -4.15 2.38 -17.86
N ARG A 37 -3.76 1.86 -19.02
CA ARG A 37 -2.54 1.09 -19.20
C ARG A 37 -1.88 1.49 -20.51
N LEU A 38 -0.58 1.78 -20.45
CA LEU A 38 0.24 2.06 -21.63
C LEU A 38 0.67 0.76 -22.32
N ALA A 39 1.12 0.84 -23.57
CA ALA A 39 1.54 -0.33 -24.35
C ALA A 39 2.71 -1.12 -23.72
N ASN A 40 3.57 -0.46 -22.94
CA ASN A 40 4.67 -1.08 -22.19
C ASN A 40 4.23 -1.72 -20.86
N GLY A 41 2.93 -1.71 -20.55
CA GLY A 41 2.36 -2.29 -19.33
C GLY A 41 2.26 -1.33 -18.15
N PHE A 42 2.79 -0.11 -18.24
CA PHE A 42 2.66 0.91 -17.19
C PHE A 42 1.21 1.24 -16.89
N GLN A 43 0.83 1.20 -15.63
CA GLN A 43 -0.54 1.42 -15.17
C GLN A 43 -0.67 2.79 -14.50
N TRP A 44 -1.84 3.40 -14.62
CA TRP A 44 -2.14 4.64 -13.92
C TRP A 44 -3.60 4.68 -13.49
N GLN A 45 -3.85 5.40 -12.40
CA GLN A 45 -5.17 5.65 -11.84
C GLN A 45 -5.26 7.11 -11.39
N ILE A 46 -6.32 7.80 -11.82
CA ILE A 46 -6.54 9.22 -11.57
C ILE A 46 -7.90 9.41 -10.90
N LEU A 47 -7.90 10.10 -9.76
CA LEU A 47 -9.09 10.58 -9.07
C LEU A 47 -9.13 12.11 -9.15
N GLN A 48 -10.05 12.64 -9.96
CA GLN A 48 -10.27 14.08 -9.99
C GLN A 48 -11.07 14.53 -8.76
N THR A 49 -10.61 15.60 -8.10
CA THR A 49 -11.28 16.14 -6.91
C THR A 49 -11.67 17.62 -7.09
N PRO A 50 -12.56 17.97 -8.06
CA PRO A 50 -12.98 19.35 -8.30
C PRO A 50 -13.64 20.03 -7.08
N GLN A 51 -14.23 19.23 -6.18
CA GLN A 51 -14.79 19.67 -4.90
C GLN A 51 -13.75 20.12 -3.88
N ARG A 52 -12.46 19.86 -4.14
CA ARG A 52 -11.31 20.29 -3.32
C ARG A 52 -10.30 21.04 -4.20
N PRO A 53 -10.66 22.23 -4.72
CA PRO A 53 -9.88 22.90 -5.75
C PRO A 53 -8.56 23.49 -5.25
N ASN A 54 -8.41 23.68 -3.94
CA ASN A 54 -7.20 24.25 -3.33
C ASN A 54 -6.29 23.19 -2.71
N ASP A 55 -6.73 21.93 -2.68
CA ASP A 55 -5.93 20.85 -2.12
C ASP A 55 -4.72 20.58 -2.99
N ARG A 56 -3.68 20.07 -2.34
CA ARG A 56 -2.46 19.62 -2.99
C ARG A 56 -2.76 18.39 -3.87
N ILE A 57 -2.03 18.27 -4.97
CA ILE A 57 -2.09 17.10 -5.86
C ILE A 57 -1.24 16.01 -5.24
N GLN A 58 -1.87 14.90 -4.87
CA GLN A 58 -1.21 13.73 -4.29
C GLN A 58 -0.80 12.78 -5.41
N ILE A 59 0.49 12.46 -5.50
CA ILE A 59 1.07 11.57 -6.52
C ILE A 59 1.78 10.42 -5.82
N ARG A 60 1.50 9.19 -6.25
CA ARG A 60 2.14 7.98 -5.72
C ARG A 60 2.59 7.10 -6.87
N LEU A 61 3.86 6.72 -6.90
CA LEU A 61 4.33 5.67 -7.79
C LEU A 61 4.54 4.40 -6.97
N LEU A 62 3.67 3.41 -7.17
CA LEU A 62 3.82 2.07 -6.63
C LEU A 62 4.67 1.24 -7.59
N VAL A 63 5.72 0.63 -7.08
CA VAL A 63 6.52 -0.38 -7.75
C VAL A 63 6.33 -1.70 -7.00
N ASN A 64 5.85 -2.75 -7.67
CA ASN A 64 5.64 -4.08 -7.07
C ASN A 64 6.96 -4.85 -6.91
N THR A 65 7.87 -4.25 -6.15
CA THR A 65 9.16 -4.78 -5.74
C THR A 65 9.47 -4.29 -4.33
N GLY A 66 9.79 -5.23 -3.44
CA GLY A 66 10.31 -4.95 -2.10
C GLY A 66 11.45 -5.91 -1.73
N SER A 67 11.73 -6.06 -0.44
CA SER A 67 12.84 -6.90 0.05
C SER A 67 12.68 -8.40 -0.24
N LEU A 68 11.47 -8.91 -0.54
CA LEU A 68 11.26 -10.30 -0.99
C LEU A 68 11.89 -10.58 -2.36
N SER A 69 12.15 -9.53 -3.12
CA SER A 69 12.78 -9.64 -4.44
C SER A 69 14.31 -9.74 -4.36
N GLU A 70 14.88 -9.58 -3.16
CA GLU A 70 16.31 -9.67 -2.91
C GLU A 70 16.79 -11.12 -2.82
N LYS A 71 17.90 -11.42 -3.50
CA LYS A 71 18.70 -12.61 -3.19
C LYS A 71 19.46 -12.42 -1.88
N ARG A 72 19.99 -13.50 -1.32
CA ARG A 72 20.82 -13.45 -0.11
C ARG A 72 22.00 -12.47 -0.23
N SER A 73 22.63 -12.39 -1.39
CA SER A 73 23.72 -11.43 -1.68
C SER A 73 23.24 -10.00 -1.89
N GLU A 74 21.96 -9.78 -2.15
CA GLU A 74 21.35 -8.47 -2.45
C GLU A 74 20.61 -7.91 -1.22
N THR A 75 20.90 -8.42 -0.02
CA THR A 75 20.21 -7.99 1.21
C THR A 75 20.38 -6.47 1.42
N GLY A 76 19.26 -5.75 1.48
CA GLY A 76 19.21 -4.29 1.66
C GLY A 76 19.26 -3.48 0.35
N PHE A 77 19.29 -4.15 -0.81
CA PHE A 77 19.29 -3.48 -2.11
C PHE A 77 17.98 -2.73 -2.38
N SER A 78 16.82 -3.26 -2.00
CA SER A 78 15.52 -2.60 -2.21
C SER A 78 15.52 -1.20 -1.57
N SER A 79 16.08 -1.11 -0.37
CA SER A 79 16.17 0.14 0.40
C SER A 79 17.24 1.08 -0.15
N LEU A 80 18.42 0.56 -0.49
CA LEU A 80 19.50 1.37 -1.03
C LEU A 80 19.15 1.95 -2.42
N VAL A 81 18.61 1.12 -3.33
CA VAL A 81 18.13 1.57 -4.64
C VAL A 81 17.03 2.61 -4.49
N SER A 82 16.13 2.43 -3.53
CA SER A 82 15.09 3.44 -3.26
C SER A 82 15.70 4.78 -2.81
N LYS A 83 16.69 4.79 -1.91
CA LYS A 83 17.42 6.01 -1.53
C LYS A 83 18.09 6.66 -2.74
N LEU A 84 18.78 5.87 -3.56
CA LEU A 84 19.46 6.34 -4.78
C LEU A 84 18.46 6.97 -5.76
N ASN A 85 17.28 6.40 -5.92
CA ASN A 85 16.22 6.93 -6.78
C ASN A 85 15.65 8.27 -6.30
N VAL A 86 15.76 8.58 -5.01
CA VAL A 86 15.38 9.89 -4.45
C VAL A 86 16.52 10.90 -4.57
N LEU A 87 17.76 10.46 -4.32
CA LEU A 87 18.93 11.34 -4.16
C LEU A 87 19.73 11.57 -5.44
N GLU A 88 19.81 10.60 -6.35
CA GLU A 88 20.80 10.54 -7.45
C GLU A 88 20.17 10.19 -8.81
N ASN A 89 18.84 10.27 -8.91
CA ASN A 89 18.10 9.96 -10.13
C ASN A 89 18.44 10.93 -11.29
N THR A 90 18.54 10.38 -12.50
CA THR A 90 18.96 11.07 -13.74
C THR A 90 17.83 11.76 -14.51
N GLY A 91 16.58 11.62 -14.05
CA GLY A 91 15.41 12.21 -14.67
C GLY A 91 15.34 13.74 -14.56
N LEU A 92 16.06 14.33 -13.60
CA LEU A 92 16.13 15.76 -13.36
C LEU A 92 17.57 16.23 -13.14
N THR A 93 17.83 17.51 -13.44
CA THR A 93 19.05 18.18 -12.96
C THR A 93 18.99 18.29 -11.43
N PRO A 94 20.15 18.34 -10.73
CA PRO A 94 20.17 18.51 -9.27
C PRO A 94 19.36 19.71 -8.79
N GLU A 95 19.44 20.85 -9.47
CA GLU A 95 18.67 22.06 -9.15
C GLU A 95 17.15 21.84 -9.21
N LYS A 96 16.67 21.21 -10.28
CA LYS A 96 15.24 20.91 -10.43
C LYS A 96 14.76 19.89 -9.42
N ARG A 97 15.57 18.86 -9.14
CA ARG A 97 15.28 17.85 -8.12
C ARG A 97 15.17 18.49 -6.73
N ASP A 98 16.10 19.36 -6.37
CA ASP A 98 16.09 20.04 -5.08
C ASP A 98 14.90 21.00 -4.96
N ASN A 99 14.55 21.71 -6.05
CA ASN A 99 13.34 22.54 -6.11
C ASN A 99 12.06 21.71 -5.98
N LEU A 100 11.99 20.56 -6.66
CA LEU A 100 10.86 19.65 -6.57
C LEU A 100 10.71 19.15 -5.12
N TRP A 101 11.77 18.60 -4.52
CA TRP A 101 11.68 18.09 -3.15
C TRP A 101 11.33 19.17 -2.12
N LYS A 102 11.80 20.42 -2.28
CA LYS A 102 11.35 21.53 -1.41
C LYS A 102 9.84 21.76 -1.46
N ASN A 103 9.19 21.44 -2.58
CA ASN A 103 7.77 21.67 -2.81
C ASN A 103 6.91 20.40 -2.80
N ALA A 104 7.51 19.20 -2.73
CA ALA A 104 6.82 17.92 -2.91
C ALA A 104 6.32 17.29 -1.60
N PHE A 105 6.28 18.05 -0.51
CA PHE A 105 5.78 17.60 0.79
C PHE A 105 4.48 18.29 1.17
N ASP A 106 3.60 17.52 1.79
CA ASP A 106 2.40 18.01 2.44
C ASP A 106 2.78 18.48 3.85
N PRO A 107 2.62 19.77 4.20
CA PRO A 107 2.98 20.26 5.53
C PRO A 107 2.02 19.75 6.61
N ASP A 108 0.77 19.45 6.26
CA ASP A 108 -0.25 19.02 7.22
C ASP A 108 -0.20 17.50 7.44
N TYR A 109 0.12 16.74 6.38
CA TYR A 109 0.20 15.29 6.41
C TYR A 109 1.47 14.77 5.72
N PRO A 110 2.67 15.02 6.29
CA PRO A 110 3.92 14.67 5.65
C PRO A 110 4.07 13.16 5.52
N LEU A 111 4.24 12.69 4.28
CA LEU A 111 4.71 11.34 4.00
C LEU A 111 6.20 11.36 3.65
N PRO A 112 6.95 10.30 3.98
CA PRO A 112 8.34 10.19 3.55
C PRO A 112 8.42 10.09 2.02
N PRO A 113 9.52 10.53 1.38
CA PRO A 113 9.73 10.45 -0.07
C PRO A 113 9.52 9.05 -0.64
N MET A 114 9.81 8.03 0.16
CA MET A 114 9.61 6.64 -0.18
C MET A 114 9.23 5.79 1.03
N ILE A 115 8.48 4.72 0.79
CA ILE A 115 8.20 3.65 1.76
C ILE A 115 8.58 2.33 1.10
N VAL A 116 9.38 1.52 1.77
CA VAL A 116 9.81 0.20 1.30
C VAL A 116 9.18 -0.88 2.16
N SER A 117 8.53 -1.86 1.53
CA SER A 117 7.94 -3.01 2.19
C SER A 117 8.57 -4.30 1.67
N TYR A 118 7.95 -5.42 2.04
CA TYR A 118 8.35 -6.76 1.63
C TYR A 118 8.13 -6.99 0.12
N ASP A 119 7.00 -6.53 -0.40
CA ASP A 119 6.55 -6.78 -1.77
C ASP A 119 6.42 -5.51 -2.62
N PHE A 120 6.48 -4.32 -2.01
CA PHE A 120 6.36 -3.06 -2.75
C PHE A 120 7.33 -1.97 -2.29
N THR A 121 7.49 -0.98 -3.17
CA THR A 121 8.09 0.32 -2.87
C THR A 121 7.16 1.40 -3.39
N VAL A 122 6.82 2.39 -2.57
CA VAL A 122 6.00 3.54 -2.98
C VAL A 122 6.83 4.80 -2.87
N TYR A 123 6.83 5.62 -3.93
CA TYR A 123 7.36 6.98 -3.92
C TYR A 123 6.22 7.98 -3.75
N ASN A 124 6.35 8.91 -2.80
CA ASN A 124 5.29 9.84 -2.43
C ASN A 124 5.67 11.28 -2.78
N LEU A 125 4.81 11.98 -3.51
CA LEU A 125 4.90 13.42 -3.74
C LEU A 125 3.55 14.08 -3.47
N SER A 126 3.57 15.27 -2.88
CA SER A 126 2.41 16.14 -2.70
C SER A 126 2.75 17.52 -3.24
N LEU A 127 2.15 17.91 -4.35
CA LEU A 127 2.46 19.16 -5.05
C LEU A 127 1.41 20.23 -4.77
N PRO A 128 1.77 21.52 -4.67
CA PRO A 128 0.78 22.59 -4.64
C PRO A 128 -0.05 22.57 -5.93
N ASN A 129 -1.34 22.95 -5.83
CA ASN A 129 -2.17 23.01 -7.03
C ASN A 129 -1.70 24.14 -7.99
N ASN A 130 -2.10 24.05 -9.26
CA ASN A 130 -1.80 25.04 -10.31
C ASN A 130 -0.29 25.26 -10.58
N GLN A 131 0.54 24.23 -10.37
CA GLN A 131 1.99 24.27 -10.62
C GLN A 131 2.39 23.25 -11.72
N PRO A 132 2.10 23.53 -13.01
CA PRO A 132 2.32 22.58 -14.10
C PRO A 132 3.79 22.19 -14.29
N GLU A 133 4.74 23.10 -14.05
CA GLU A 133 6.17 22.80 -14.13
C GLU A 133 6.62 21.82 -13.03
N LEU A 134 6.11 21.95 -11.80
CA LEU A 134 6.39 20.98 -10.73
C LEU A 134 5.80 19.61 -11.05
N LEU A 135 4.61 19.56 -11.66
CA LEU A 135 4.00 18.31 -12.09
C LEU A 135 4.83 17.61 -13.18
N LYS A 136 5.31 18.38 -14.16
CA LYS A 136 6.20 17.89 -15.20
C LYS A 136 7.52 17.37 -14.62
N ASP A 137 8.12 18.12 -13.68
CA ASP A 137 9.34 17.70 -13.01
C ASP A 137 9.10 16.44 -12.16
N ALA A 138 7.97 16.32 -11.47
CA ALA A 138 7.58 15.11 -10.75
C ALA A 138 7.49 13.90 -11.67
N PHE A 139 6.85 14.02 -12.83
CA PHE A 139 6.78 12.93 -13.80
C PHE A 139 8.15 12.57 -14.38
N ALA A 140 9.01 13.56 -14.64
CA ALA A 140 10.37 13.31 -15.10
C ALA A 140 11.20 12.55 -14.05
N LEU A 141 11.10 12.95 -12.76
CA LEU A 141 11.73 12.24 -11.65
C LEU A 141 11.22 10.80 -11.56
N LEU A 142 9.90 10.61 -11.51
CA LEU A 142 9.26 9.30 -11.37
C LEU A 142 9.54 8.38 -12.58
N ALA A 143 9.56 8.91 -13.80
CA ALA A 143 9.97 8.14 -14.97
C ALA A 143 11.44 7.74 -14.91
N GLY A 144 12.31 8.61 -14.35
CA GLY A 144 13.72 8.31 -14.12
C GLY A 144 13.97 7.13 -13.17
N ILE A 145 13.03 6.84 -12.26
CA ILE A 145 13.10 5.70 -11.32
C ILE A 145 13.10 4.35 -12.07
N ALA A 146 12.39 4.27 -13.18
CA ALA A 146 12.30 3.06 -14.00
C ALA A 146 13.45 2.93 -15.02
N LYS A 147 14.26 3.97 -15.20
CA LYS A 147 15.40 3.93 -16.12
C LYS A 147 16.58 3.25 -15.42
N PRO A 148 17.21 2.24 -16.04
CA PRO A 148 18.42 1.63 -15.49
C PRO A 148 19.49 2.70 -15.22
N ALA A 149 19.85 2.90 -13.96
CA ALA A 149 20.88 3.85 -13.59
C ALA A 149 22.26 3.18 -13.60
N GLN A 150 23.27 3.91 -14.07
CA GLN A 150 24.68 3.55 -13.87
C GLN A 150 25.15 4.21 -12.58
N TYR A 151 25.10 3.46 -11.47
CA TYR A 151 25.50 3.99 -10.17
C TYR A 151 27.02 4.17 -10.08
N THR A 152 27.47 5.30 -9.55
CA THR A 152 28.88 5.52 -9.20
C THR A 152 29.14 5.11 -7.75
N GLU A 153 30.39 4.77 -7.43
CA GLU A 153 30.76 4.45 -6.04
C GLU A 153 30.50 5.62 -5.09
N ASP A 154 30.69 6.86 -5.55
CA ASP A 154 30.41 8.07 -4.77
C ASP A 154 28.91 8.24 -4.51
N ALA A 155 28.05 8.02 -5.53
CA ALA A 155 26.60 8.05 -5.35
C ALA A 155 26.13 7.01 -4.31
N VAL A 156 26.67 5.79 -4.39
CA VAL A 156 26.36 4.72 -3.42
C VAL A 156 26.82 5.10 -2.01
N ARG A 157 28.06 5.60 -1.88
CA ARG A 157 28.62 6.05 -0.59
C ARG A 157 27.78 7.18 0.02
N ASN A 158 27.43 8.18 -0.79
CA ASN A 158 26.59 9.30 -0.38
C ASN A 158 25.21 8.83 0.04
N ALA A 159 24.60 7.90 -0.69
CA ALA A 159 23.30 7.34 -0.33
C ALA A 159 23.34 6.54 0.98
N ILE A 160 24.42 5.78 1.24
CA ILE A 160 24.60 5.06 2.51
C ILE A 160 24.76 6.04 3.68
N GLN A 161 25.55 7.10 3.51
CA GLN A 161 25.83 8.09 4.55
C GLN A 161 24.73 9.14 4.71
N SER A 162 23.84 9.26 3.72
CA SER A 162 22.78 10.27 3.71
C SER A 162 21.83 10.12 4.90
N PRO A 163 21.46 11.25 5.55
CA PRO A 163 20.53 11.26 6.67
C PRO A 163 19.08 10.94 6.26
N LEU A 164 18.77 10.83 4.96
CA LEU A 164 17.45 10.44 4.48
C LEU A 164 17.11 9.03 5.01
N PRO A 165 16.10 8.88 5.89
CA PRO A 165 15.74 7.57 6.41
C PRO A 165 15.01 6.76 5.34
N VAL A 166 15.19 5.44 5.36
CA VAL A 166 14.27 4.52 4.67
C VAL A 166 13.14 4.22 5.63
N VAL A 167 11.95 4.72 5.34
CA VAL A 167 10.74 4.35 6.08
C VAL A 167 10.22 3.03 5.54
N THR A 168 9.82 2.15 6.44
CA THR A 168 9.35 0.81 6.08
C THR A 168 7.85 0.66 6.31
N PHE A 169 7.25 -0.32 5.65
CA PHE A 169 5.93 -0.83 6.01
C PHE A 169 6.05 -2.34 6.29
N PRO A 170 5.65 -2.82 7.48
CA PRO A 170 5.17 -2.06 8.65
C PRO A 170 6.20 -1.07 9.21
N ALA A 171 5.74 0.00 9.88
CA ALA A 171 6.61 1.09 10.32
C ALA A 171 7.63 0.68 11.40
N ASN A 172 7.28 -0.29 12.25
CA ASN A 172 8.17 -0.87 13.24
C ASN A 172 8.45 -2.34 12.91
N ILE A 173 9.45 -2.57 12.06
CA ILE A 173 9.95 -3.90 11.68
C ILE A 173 10.55 -4.69 12.85
N ASP A 174 10.91 -4.01 13.93
CA ASP A 174 11.48 -4.61 15.14
C ASP A 174 10.44 -4.91 16.22
N ASP A 175 9.15 -4.61 15.94
CA ASP A 175 8.03 -4.93 16.81
C ASP A 175 8.03 -6.44 17.14
N PRO A 176 8.04 -6.82 18.42
CA PRO A 176 8.09 -8.23 18.82
C PRO A 176 6.89 -9.06 18.36
N ILE A 177 5.70 -8.45 18.26
CA ILE A 177 4.50 -9.11 17.73
C ILE A 177 4.69 -9.34 16.23
N TRP A 178 5.18 -8.34 15.49
CA TRP A 178 5.50 -8.49 14.07
C TRP A 178 6.55 -9.58 13.83
N ARG A 179 7.64 -9.58 14.59
CA ARG A 179 8.70 -10.62 14.48
C ARG A 179 8.15 -12.02 14.76
N SER A 180 7.30 -12.17 15.76
CA SER A 180 6.60 -13.44 16.02
C SER A 180 5.72 -13.84 14.83
N ARG A 181 4.98 -12.87 14.25
CA ARG A 181 4.13 -13.09 13.07
C ARG A 181 4.90 -13.55 11.84
N LEU A 182 6.18 -13.20 11.71
CA LEU A 182 7.03 -13.62 10.60
C LEU A 182 7.47 -15.09 10.70
N GLU A 183 7.36 -15.72 11.87
CA GLU A 183 7.79 -17.11 12.03
C GLU A 183 6.96 -18.04 11.12
N GLY A 184 7.65 -18.90 10.37
CA GLY A 184 7.03 -19.76 9.36
C GLY A 184 6.58 -19.07 8.06
N SER A 185 6.66 -17.74 7.97
CA SER A 185 6.32 -16.99 6.75
C SER A 185 7.47 -16.96 5.73
N ASN A 186 7.15 -16.64 4.47
CA ASN A 186 8.18 -16.36 3.45
C ASN A 186 8.81 -14.95 3.60
N LEU A 187 8.33 -14.15 4.55
CA LEU A 187 8.87 -12.83 4.88
C LEU A 187 10.09 -12.90 5.80
N LYS A 188 10.29 -14.04 6.46
CA LYS A 188 11.40 -14.23 7.39
C LYS A 188 12.74 -14.09 6.66
N GLY A 189 13.60 -13.21 7.17
CA GLY A 189 14.92 -12.93 6.60
C GLY A 189 14.95 -11.82 5.54
N HIS A 190 13.79 -11.37 5.06
CA HIS A 190 13.65 -10.30 4.06
C HIS A 190 13.26 -8.98 4.73
N ASN A 191 13.92 -8.58 5.82
CA ASN A 191 13.59 -7.33 6.51
C ASN A 191 13.83 -6.11 5.58
N PRO A 192 12.79 -5.33 5.23
CA PRO A 192 12.93 -4.21 4.30
C PRO A 192 13.78 -3.07 4.84
N GLY A 193 13.90 -2.91 6.16
CA GLY A 193 14.75 -1.85 6.75
C GLY A 193 16.20 -2.25 6.94
N LYS A 194 16.60 -3.46 6.49
CA LYS A 194 17.95 -3.95 6.72
C LYS A 194 18.96 -3.15 5.87
N PRO A 195 19.96 -2.50 6.49
CA PRO A 195 20.98 -1.78 5.74
C PRO A 195 21.92 -2.75 5.02
N VAL A 196 22.54 -2.28 3.95
CA VAL A 196 23.61 -3.03 3.30
C VAL A 196 24.83 -3.03 4.21
N ASN A 197 25.35 -4.23 4.51
CA ASN A 197 26.41 -4.46 5.50
C ASN A 197 27.73 -4.97 4.89
N HIS A 198 27.86 -4.86 3.57
CA HIS A 198 29.02 -5.32 2.80
C HIS A 198 29.37 -4.28 1.73
N SER A 199 30.55 -4.43 1.10
CA SER A 199 30.93 -3.61 -0.04
C SER A 199 29.97 -3.88 -1.20
N VAL A 200 29.33 -2.82 -1.70
CA VAL A 200 28.29 -2.94 -2.73
C VAL A 200 28.91 -2.76 -4.11
N ASN A 201 28.74 -3.77 -4.95
CA ASN A 201 29.11 -3.65 -6.35
C ASN A 201 28.04 -2.82 -7.09
N THR A 202 28.43 -1.68 -7.67
CA THR A 202 27.52 -0.79 -8.39
C THR A 202 26.82 -1.48 -9.55
N LYS A 203 27.50 -2.42 -10.22
CA LYS A 203 26.90 -3.23 -11.29
C LYS A 203 25.77 -4.11 -10.76
N GLU A 204 25.93 -4.71 -9.58
CA GLU A 204 24.88 -5.55 -8.99
C GLU A 204 23.65 -4.72 -8.61
N LEU A 205 23.83 -3.48 -8.14
CA LEU A 205 22.71 -2.56 -7.91
C LEU A 205 22.00 -2.18 -9.21
N SER A 206 22.76 -1.87 -10.27
CA SER A 206 22.19 -1.57 -11.59
C SER A 206 21.43 -2.76 -12.15
N ASP A 207 22.00 -3.97 -12.06
CA ASP A 207 21.36 -5.22 -12.48
C ASP A 207 20.09 -5.49 -11.66
N TYR A 208 20.11 -5.23 -10.34
CA TYR A 208 18.94 -5.34 -9.48
C TYR A 208 17.84 -4.36 -9.91
N GLN A 209 18.17 -3.09 -10.11
CA GLN A 209 17.20 -2.08 -10.54
C GLN A 209 16.61 -2.45 -11.91
N GLN A 210 17.44 -2.79 -12.89
CA GLN A 210 16.99 -3.18 -14.23
C GLN A 210 16.04 -4.40 -14.19
N ARG A 211 16.31 -5.37 -13.31
CA ARG A 211 15.48 -6.57 -13.15
C ARG A 211 14.13 -6.27 -12.50
N TRP A 212 14.09 -5.30 -11.58
CA TRP A 212 12.96 -5.10 -10.67
C TRP A 212 12.25 -3.74 -10.78
N TYR A 213 12.68 -2.83 -11.64
CA TYR A 213 12.01 -1.55 -11.89
C TYR A 213 11.55 -1.50 -13.34
N THR A 214 10.54 -2.31 -13.66
CA THR A 214 9.98 -2.45 -15.01
C THR A 214 8.57 -1.83 -15.07
N PRO A 215 8.20 -1.16 -16.17
CA PRO A 215 6.94 -0.41 -16.29
C PRO A 215 5.70 -1.28 -16.05
N ASP A 216 5.70 -2.55 -16.46
CA ASP A 216 4.59 -3.50 -16.25
C ASP A 216 4.25 -3.77 -14.77
N MET A 217 5.17 -3.44 -13.87
CA MET A 217 5.04 -3.60 -12.41
C MET A 217 4.95 -2.26 -11.68
N MET A 218 4.67 -1.19 -12.42
CA MET A 218 4.48 0.16 -11.89
C MET A 218 3.04 0.63 -12.05
N THR A 219 2.51 1.24 -11.00
CA THR A 219 1.21 1.91 -11.02
C THR A 219 1.34 3.32 -10.46
N LEU A 220 0.95 4.32 -11.25
CA LEU A 220 0.91 5.72 -10.86
C LEU A 220 -0.49 6.10 -10.38
N TYR A 221 -0.61 6.54 -9.14
CA TYR A 221 -1.86 7.07 -8.59
C TYR A 221 -1.76 8.59 -8.49
N ILE A 222 -2.81 9.29 -8.93
CA ILE A 222 -2.90 10.74 -8.84
C ILE A 222 -4.28 11.12 -8.30
N ALA A 223 -4.32 11.89 -7.23
CA ALA A 223 -5.56 12.46 -6.70
C ALA A 223 -5.41 13.98 -6.55
N GLY A 224 -6.34 14.74 -7.13
CA GLY A 224 -6.31 16.20 -7.06
C GLY A 224 -7.22 16.88 -8.07
N ASN A 225 -7.32 18.20 -7.98
CA ASN A 225 -8.05 19.01 -8.95
C ASN A 225 -7.17 19.31 -10.18
N VAL A 226 -7.13 18.37 -11.12
CA VAL A 226 -6.30 18.40 -12.33
C VAL A 226 -7.11 18.05 -13.57
N ASP A 227 -6.79 18.65 -14.72
CA ASP A 227 -7.40 18.30 -16.00
C ASP A 227 -6.90 16.91 -16.45
N ASN A 228 -7.80 15.95 -16.45
CA ASN A 228 -7.47 14.56 -16.76
C ASN A 228 -6.96 14.35 -18.20
N ARG A 229 -7.44 15.12 -19.18
CA ARG A 229 -7.01 14.98 -20.57
C ARG A 229 -5.54 15.39 -20.70
N ILE A 230 -5.19 16.53 -20.12
CA ILE A 230 -3.81 17.03 -20.10
C ILE A 230 -2.92 16.06 -19.31
N LEU A 231 -3.43 15.52 -18.20
CA LEU A 231 -2.69 14.60 -17.34
C LEU A 231 -2.38 13.28 -18.05
N THR A 232 -3.35 12.69 -18.74
CA THR A 232 -3.19 11.44 -19.49
C THR A 232 -2.17 11.59 -20.62
N GLU A 233 -2.22 12.71 -21.36
CA GLU A 233 -1.22 13.04 -22.38
C GLU A 233 0.19 13.17 -21.75
N SER A 234 0.30 13.84 -20.61
CA SER A 234 1.57 14.02 -19.89
C SER A 234 2.12 12.70 -19.34
N ILE A 235 1.26 11.82 -18.84
CA ILE A 235 1.64 10.45 -18.42
C ILE A 235 2.16 9.67 -19.62
N ASN A 236 1.44 9.70 -20.75
CA ASN A 236 1.90 9.01 -21.94
C ASN A 236 3.27 9.52 -22.41
N GLN A 237 3.49 10.84 -22.43
CA GLN A 237 4.78 11.43 -22.79
C GLN A 237 5.92 11.02 -21.83
N ALA A 238 5.66 10.99 -20.52
CA ALA A 238 6.68 10.67 -19.53
C ALA A 238 7.02 9.18 -19.45
N PHE A 239 6.03 8.30 -19.57
CA PHE A 239 6.17 6.88 -19.20
C PHE A 239 6.11 5.89 -20.38
N SER A 240 5.68 6.31 -21.58
CA SER A 240 5.53 5.37 -22.73
C SER A 240 6.84 4.83 -23.29
N SER A 241 7.92 5.60 -23.17
CA SER A 241 9.26 5.21 -23.63
C SER A 241 10.02 4.33 -22.64
N LEU A 242 9.43 4.02 -21.48
CA LEU A 242 10.06 3.11 -20.51
C LEU A 242 10.11 1.69 -21.07
N GLU A 243 11.24 1.04 -20.83
CA GLU A 243 11.55 -0.30 -21.31
C GLU A 243 11.64 -1.28 -20.15
N GLY A 244 11.62 -2.57 -20.48
CA GLY A 244 11.69 -3.66 -19.53
C GLY A 244 10.33 -4.32 -19.31
N LYS A 245 10.38 -5.61 -18.99
CA LYS A 245 9.20 -6.41 -18.66
C LYS A 245 9.61 -7.45 -17.64
N ARG A 246 8.78 -7.64 -16.62
CA ARG A 246 9.04 -8.62 -15.57
C ARG A 246 8.82 -10.04 -16.11
N VAL A 247 9.89 -10.83 -16.13
CA VAL A 247 9.84 -12.25 -16.48
C VAL A 247 9.64 -13.12 -15.22
N THR A 248 10.20 -12.69 -14.09
CA THR A 248 10.07 -13.37 -12.80
C THR A 248 8.74 -13.01 -12.14
N PRO A 249 7.90 -13.97 -11.72
CA PRO A 249 6.68 -13.67 -10.98
C PRO A 249 6.95 -12.80 -9.74
N VAL A 250 6.03 -11.88 -9.44
CA VAL A 250 6.10 -11.07 -8.21
C VAL A 250 5.97 -12.02 -7.01
N PRO A 251 6.90 -12.01 -6.05
CA PRO A 251 6.76 -12.77 -4.81
C PRO A 251 5.48 -12.34 -4.08
N VAL A 252 4.60 -13.29 -3.77
CA VAL A 252 3.41 -13.00 -2.98
C VAL A 252 3.79 -13.09 -1.51
N PRO A 253 3.60 -12.03 -0.70
CA PRO A 253 3.84 -12.11 0.73
C PRO A 253 2.80 -13.03 1.37
N VAL A 254 3.25 -14.08 2.06
CA VAL A 254 2.39 -15.05 2.74
C VAL A 254 2.86 -15.20 4.17
N LEU A 255 1.99 -14.79 5.08
CA LEU A 255 2.13 -14.97 6.51
C LEU A 255 1.61 -16.37 6.90
N ALA A 256 2.32 -17.08 7.78
CA ALA A 256 1.88 -18.40 8.25
C ALA A 256 0.69 -18.28 9.22
N ASP A 257 -0.17 -19.28 9.34
CA ASP A 257 -1.31 -19.21 10.28
C ASP A 257 -0.85 -18.90 11.72
N MET A 258 -1.53 -17.96 12.38
CA MET A 258 -1.21 -17.63 13.76
C MET A 258 -1.64 -18.75 14.71
N LYS A 259 -0.69 -19.29 15.48
CA LYS A 259 -0.99 -20.24 16.56
C LYS A 259 -1.47 -19.50 17.81
N PRO A 260 -2.43 -20.06 18.58
CA PRO A 260 -2.81 -19.49 19.86
C PRO A 260 -1.63 -19.54 20.84
N GLU A 261 -1.00 -18.38 21.08
CA GLU A 261 0.16 -18.26 21.96
C GLU A 261 0.09 -16.95 22.75
N THR A 262 0.63 -16.98 23.98
CA THR A 262 0.78 -15.78 24.81
C THR A 262 2.19 -15.24 24.64
N LEU A 263 2.30 -14.00 24.14
CA LEU A 263 3.57 -13.31 24.00
C LEU A 263 3.77 -12.33 25.16
N TYR A 264 4.83 -12.55 25.94
CA TYR A 264 5.29 -11.58 26.94
C TYR A 264 6.33 -10.67 26.30
N VAL A 265 5.97 -9.39 26.13
CA VAL A 265 6.85 -8.41 25.51
C VAL A 265 7.29 -7.40 26.57
N GLN A 266 8.59 -7.36 26.83
CA GLN A 266 9.17 -6.35 27.70
C GLN A 266 9.60 -5.14 26.87
N GLU A 267 8.94 -4.00 27.09
CA GLU A 267 9.29 -2.73 26.45
C GLU A 267 9.81 -1.74 27.51
N PRO A 268 11.14 -1.54 27.63
CA PRO A 268 11.73 -0.74 28.71
C PRO A 268 11.24 0.71 28.78
N MET A 269 10.77 1.26 27.66
CA MET A 269 10.32 2.64 27.54
C MET A 269 8.80 2.81 27.70
N ARG A 270 8.06 1.72 27.89
CA ARG A 270 6.61 1.75 28.02
C ARG A 270 6.21 2.20 29.43
N LYS A 271 5.36 3.22 29.52
CA LYS A 271 4.95 3.81 30.80
C LYS A 271 3.93 2.97 31.59
N ASN A 272 3.03 2.28 30.88
CA ASN A 272 1.93 1.51 31.45
C ASN A 272 1.90 0.11 30.85
N ASP A 273 1.54 -0.88 31.66
CA ASP A 273 1.29 -2.23 31.15
C ASP A 273 0.14 -2.22 30.13
N GLN A 274 0.26 -3.04 29.10
CA GLN A 274 -0.78 -3.22 28.08
C GLN A 274 -0.98 -4.71 27.86
N ILE A 275 -2.25 -5.12 27.84
CA ILE A 275 -2.67 -6.42 27.35
C ILE A 275 -3.29 -6.19 25.99
N SER A 276 -2.92 -7.01 25.00
CA SER A 276 -3.54 -7.05 23.69
C SER A 276 -3.98 -8.46 23.34
N LEU A 277 -5.24 -8.57 22.92
CA LEU A 277 -5.89 -9.73 22.36
C LEU A 277 -5.86 -9.58 20.84
N ILE A 278 -5.21 -10.53 20.17
CA ILE A 278 -5.01 -10.47 18.72
C ILE A 278 -5.74 -11.65 18.09
N TRP A 279 -6.55 -11.34 17.08
CA TRP A 279 -7.17 -12.34 16.21
C TRP A 279 -6.60 -12.22 14.81
N ASP A 280 -6.20 -13.37 14.26
CA ASP A 280 -5.84 -13.52 12.86
C ASP A 280 -7.03 -14.17 12.15
N LEU A 281 -7.63 -13.45 11.21
CA LEU A 281 -8.80 -13.89 10.48
C LEU A 281 -8.45 -14.01 9.00
N ASP A 282 -8.89 -15.10 8.38
CA ASP A 282 -8.76 -15.30 6.94
C ASP A 282 -9.42 -14.12 6.20
N TRP A 283 -8.63 -13.41 5.40
CA TRP A 283 -9.13 -12.35 4.55
C TRP A 283 -9.33 -12.88 3.13
N SER A 284 -10.55 -12.75 2.64
CA SER A 284 -10.86 -12.98 1.23
C SER A 284 -11.21 -11.65 0.57
N PRO A 285 -10.64 -11.33 -0.60
CA PRO A 285 -11.04 -10.15 -1.34
C PRO A 285 -12.54 -10.13 -1.59
N VAL A 286 -13.16 -8.97 -1.37
CA VAL A 286 -14.58 -8.75 -1.65
C VAL A 286 -14.78 -8.71 -3.17
N LYS A 287 -15.52 -9.67 -3.72
CA LYS A 287 -15.70 -9.84 -5.17
C LYS A 287 -17.16 -9.69 -5.61
N ASP A 288 -18.08 -9.84 -4.68
CA ASP A 288 -19.51 -9.87 -4.93
C ASP A 288 -20.27 -9.34 -3.69
N SER A 289 -21.57 -9.13 -3.85
CA SER A 289 -22.42 -8.59 -2.78
C SER A 289 -22.53 -9.54 -1.56
N ASP A 290 -22.45 -10.86 -1.77
CA ASP A 290 -22.52 -11.85 -0.68
C ASP A 290 -21.27 -11.81 0.21
N THR A 291 -20.08 -11.73 -0.41
CA THR A 291 -18.81 -11.52 0.30
C THR A 291 -18.76 -10.15 0.97
N LEU A 292 -19.30 -9.10 0.33
CA LEU A 292 -19.41 -7.77 0.94
C LEU A 292 -20.31 -7.78 2.18
N SER A 293 -21.47 -8.43 2.10
CA SER A 293 -22.42 -8.54 3.22
C SER A 293 -21.81 -9.28 4.41
N ARG A 294 -21.08 -10.38 4.16
CA ARG A 294 -20.34 -11.10 5.21
C ARG A 294 -19.23 -10.26 5.82
N TYR A 295 -18.53 -9.47 5.00
CA TYR A 295 -17.53 -8.53 5.48
C TYR A 295 -18.15 -7.48 6.41
N TRP A 296 -19.23 -6.82 5.99
CA TRP A 296 -19.95 -5.84 6.81
C TRP A 296 -20.51 -6.42 8.09
N LEU A 297 -21.06 -7.64 8.06
CA LEU A 297 -21.53 -8.30 9.29
C LEU A 297 -20.39 -8.52 10.28
N SER A 298 -19.24 -8.98 9.78
CA SER A 298 -18.05 -9.19 10.61
C SER A 298 -17.50 -7.86 11.16
N ASP A 299 -17.56 -6.81 10.36
CA ASP A 299 -17.14 -5.46 10.74
C ASP A 299 -18.04 -4.85 11.81
N LEU A 300 -19.35 -4.91 11.59
CA LEU A 300 -20.35 -4.46 12.57
C LEU A 300 -20.22 -5.23 13.88
N ALA A 301 -19.98 -6.54 13.85
CA ALA A 301 -19.78 -7.33 15.07
C ALA A 301 -18.55 -6.84 15.87
N ARG A 302 -17.44 -6.54 15.19
CA ARG A 302 -16.24 -5.97 15.82
C ARG A 302 -16.52 -4.60 16.43
N GLU A 303 -17.19 -3.73 15.68
CA GLU A 303 -17.56 -2.39 16.15
C GLU A 303 -18.48 -2.46 17.39
N VAL A 304 -19.49 -3.33 17.37
CA VAL A 304 -20.41 -3.54 18.50
C VAL A 304 -19.66 -4.02 19.73
N ILE A 305 -18.75 -5.00 19.60
CA ILE A 305 -17.92 -5.48 20.70
C ILE A 305 -17.07 -4.34 21.26
N PHE A 306 -16.39 -3.57 20.39
CA PHE A 306 -15.55 -2.46 20.80
C PHE A 306 -16.33 -1.37 21.55
N VAL A 307 -17.46 -0.92 20.98
CA VAL A 307 -18.32 0.10 21.58
C VAL A 307 -18.88 -0.38 22.92
N HIS A 308 -19.32 -1.64 23.00
CA HIS A 308 -19.88 -2.20 24.23
C HIS A 308 -18.83 -2.32 25.34
N LEU A 309 -17.64 -2.82 25.02
CA LEU A 309 -16.52 -2.91 25.96
C LEU A 309 -16.07 -1.52 26.42
N GLY A 310 -15.92 -0.58 25.49
CA GLY A 310 -15.55 0.81 25.80
C GLY A 310 -16.52 1.46 26.79
N ARG A 311 -17.83 1.41 26.49
CA ARG A 311 -18.87 1.93 27.40
C ARG A 311 -18.86 1.25 28.77
N SER A 312 -18.70 -0.07 28.79
CA SER A 312 -18.67 -0.84 30.04
C SER A 312 -17.48 -0.47 30.92
N LEU A 313 -16.32 -0.15 30.32
CA LEU A 313 -15.14 0.30 31.05
C LEU A 313 -15.25 1.75 31.51
N GLU A 314 -15.81 2.66 30.70
CA GLU A 314 -16.06 4.05 31.11
C GLU A 314 -16.95 4.11 32.36
N GLN A 315 -18.05 3.33 32.38
CA GLN A 315 -18.94 3.23 33.54
C GLN A 315 -18.25 2.68 34.80
N ARG A 316 -17.21 1.84 34.64
CA ARG A 316 -16.42 1.31 35.77
C ARG A 316 -15.32 2.26 36.21
N LYS A 317 -14.75 3.04 35.30
CA LYS A 317 -13.74 4.08 35.58
C LYS A 317 -14.30 5.19 36.48
N GLU A 318 -15.60 5.46 36.42
CA GLU A 318 -16.27 6.34 37.39
C GLU A 318 -16.31 5.75 38.82
N LYS A 319 -16.16 4.43 38.97
CA LYS A 319 -16.21 3.70 40.25
C LYS A 319 -14.84 3.29 40.79
N GLU A 320 -13.84 3.11 39.93
CA GLU A 320 -12.49 2.66 40.29
C GLU A 320 -11.43 3.56 39.63
N SER A 321 -10.39 3.94 40.38
CA SER A 321 -9.32 4.86 39.94
C SER A 321 -8.35 4.28 38.90
N THR A 322 -8.74 3.22 38.18
CA THR A 322 -7.89 2.54 37.19
C THR A 322 -8.23 3.03 35.78
N GLN A 323 -7.26 3.64 35.09
CA GLN A 323 -7.43 4.08 33.71
C GLN A 323 -7.20 2.91 32.75
N VAL A 324 -8.28 2.22 32.36
CA VAL A 324 -8.24 1.25 31.26
C VAL A 324 -8.63 1.97 29.96
N ASN A 325 -7.82 1.82 28.92
CA ASN A 325 -8.09 2.36 27.58
C ASN A 325 -8.08 1.20 26.57
N ILE A 326 -9.08 1.14 25.68
CA ILE A 326 -9.15 0.13 24.62
C ILE A 326 -8.83 0.82 23.29
N ASP A 327 -7.89 0.25 22.56
CA ASP A 327 -7.58 0.63 21.18
C ASP A 327 -7.72 -0.62 20.31
N CYS A 328 -8.83 -0.72 19.58
CA CYS A 328 -9.05 -1.79 18.60
C CYS A 328 -8.59 -1.32 17.22
N ARG A 329 -7.59 -2.00 16.64
CA ARG A 329 -7.11 -1.72 15.28
C ARG A 329 -7.25 -2.94 14.39
N SER A 330 -7.75 -2.74 13.18
CA SER A 330 -7.73 -3.74 12.12
C SER A 330 -6.70 -3.38 11.05
N ALA A 331 -5.86 -4.32 10.67
CA ALA A 331 -4.93 -4.19 9.56
C ALA A 331 -5.15 -5.31 8.55
N ILE A 332 -5.25 -4.96 7.26
CA ILE A 332 -5.37 -5.92 6.17
C ILE A 332 -4.00 -6.08 5.52
N SER A 333 -3.51 -7.31 5.42
CA SER A 333 -2.49 -7.71 4.46
C SER A 333 -3.15 -8.52 3.34
N THR A 334 -2.42 -8.74 2.24
CA THR A 334 -2.87 -9.32 0.97
C THR A 334 -3.74 -10.58 1.09
N SER A 335 -3.68 -11.32 2.21
CA SER A 335 -4.53 -12.48 2.51
C SER A 335 -5.00 -12.61 3.97
N GLN A 336 -4.70 -11.65 4.85
CA GLN A 336 -5.05 -11.76 6.28
C GLN A 336 -5.54 -10.44 6.88
N LEU A 337 -6.54 -10.53 7.76
CA LEU A 337 -7.04 -9.42 8.57
C LEU A 337 -6.59 -9.64 10.02
N LEU A 338 -5.67 -8.80 10.48
CA LEU A 338 -5.26 -8.76 11.89
C LEU A 338 -6.14 -7.78 12.65
N VAL A 339 -6.80 -8.26 13.71
CA VAL A 339 -7.56 -7.43 14.64
C VAL A 339 -6.85 -7.44 15.99
N LYS A 340 -6.38 -6.27 16.44
CA LYS A 340 -5.68 -6.08 17.71
C LYS A 340 -6.56 -5.30 18.67
N CYS A 341 -7.17 -6.06 19.59
CA CYS A 341 -7.67 -5.75 20.92
C CYS A 341 -6.59 -5.68 22.01
#